data_AF-A0A6B3I686-F1
#
_entry.id   AF-A0A6B3I686-F1
#
_cell.length_a   1.000
_cell.length_b   1.000
_cell.length_c   1.000
_cell.angle_alpha   90.00
_cell.angle_beta   90.00
_cell.angle_gamma   90.00
#
_symmetry.space_group_name_H-M   'P 1'
#
loop_
_entity.id
_entity.type
_entity.pdbx_description
1 polymer ?
#
loop_
_entity_poly.entity_id
_entity_poly.type
_entity_poly.pdbx_seq_one_letter_code
_entity_poly.pdbx_strand_id
1 'polypeptide(L)'
;VRRRTHELLAAHPPATTGRTDFLKARFDAGLAWVHYPEGLGGLDAPRSLQQVVDAELAAADAPDNDPRRIGIGLGMAAPTILGFGTDEQKRRFLRPLWVGEEVWCQLFS
;
A
#
# COMPACT_ATOMS: atom_id res chain seq x y z
N VAL A 1 -10.62 -6.89 -7.50
CA VAL A 1 -9.18 -6.96 -7.17
C VAL A 1 -8.36 -7.63 -8.26
N ARG A 2 -8.60 -8.91 -8.65
CA ARG A 2 -7.80 -9.62 -9.68
C ARG A 2 -7.57 -8.84 -10.98
N ARG A 3 -8.64 -8.36 -11.63
CA ARG A 3 -8.53 -7.54 -12.86
C ARG A 3 -7.58 -6.34 -12.67
N ARG A 4 -7.76 -5.56 -11.61
CA ARG A 4 -6.88 -4.41 -11.29
C ARG A 4 -5.44 -4.85 -11.01
N THR A 5 -5.23 -5.99 -10.36
CA THR A 5 -3.89 -6.54 -10.12
C THR A 5 -3.21 -6.92 -11.43
N HIS A 6 -3.93 -7.56 -12.36
CA HIS A 6 -3.40 -7.88 -13.69
C HIS A 6 -3.12 -6.63 -14.52
N GLU A 7 -4.00 -5.61 -14.45
CA GLU A 7 -3.76 -4.30 -15.08
C GLU A 7 -2.51 -3.62 -14.53
N LEU A 8 -2.30 -3.63 -13.20
CA LEU A 8 -1.10 -3.12 -12.56
C LEU A 8 0.15 -3.85 -13.09
N LEU A 9 0.14 -5.18 -13.11
CA LEU A 9 1.28 -5.99 -13.56
C LEU A 9 1.59 -5.77 -15.05
N ALA A 10 0.57 -5.58 -15.88
CA ALA A 10 0.74 -5.30 -17.30
C ALA A 10 1.31 -3.90 -17.56
N ALA A 11 0.83 -2.89 -16.82
CA ALA A 11 1.29 -1.50 -16.96
C ALA A 11 2.66 -1.25 -16.30
N HIS A 12 2.98 -1.99 -15.24
CA HIS A 12 4.21 -1.87 -14.46
C HIS A 12 4.86 -3.25 -14.27
N PRO A 13 5.49 -3.84 -15.31
CA PRO A 13 6.09 -5.18 -15.19
C PRO A 13 7.17 -5.19 -14.10
N PRO A 14 7.11 -6.11 -13.11
CA PRO A 14 8.09 -6.15 -12.01
C PRO A 14 9.55 -6.29 -12.44
N ALA A 15 9.80 -6.99 -13.56
CA ALA A 15 11.14 -7.21 -14.09
C ALA A 15 11.83 -5.94 -14.61
N THR A 16 11.06 -4.91 -14.99
CA THR A 16 11.57 -3.69 -15.62
C THR A 16 11.17 -2.41 -14.89
N THR A 17 10.29 -2.49 -13.89
CA THR A 17 9.85 -1.34 -13.09
C THR A 17 10.64 -1.27 -11.80
N GLY A 18 11.22 -0.11 -11.50
CA GLY A 18 11.92 0.11 -10.23
C GLY A 18 10.97 -0.09 -9.03
N ARG A 19 11.49 -0.68 -7.94
CA ARG A 19 10.69 -1.00 -6.74
C ARG A 19 9.79 0.13 -6.28
N THR A 20 10.35 1.33 -6.10
CA THR A 20 9.60 2.49 -5.59
C THR A 20 8.46 2.88 -6.53
N ASP A 21 8.68 2.88 -7.84
CA ASP A 21 7.67 3.24 -8.82
C ASP A 21 6.56 2.18 -8.91
N PHE A 22 6.91 0.90 -8.79
CA PHE A 22 5.94 -0.19 -8.71
C PHE A 22 5.05 -0.05 -7.47
N LEU A 23 5.64 0.22 -6.31
CA LEU A 23 4.89 0.43 -5.07
C LEU A 23 3.97 1.65 -5.17
N LYS A 24 4.48 2.76 -5.71
CA LYS A 24 3.67 3.95 -5.99
C LYS A 24 2.46 3.63 -6.87
N ALA A 25 2.67 2.92 -7.98
CA ALA A 25 1.58 2.48 -8.86
C ALA A 25 0.60 1.53 -8.15
N ARG A 26 1.09 0.61 -7.32
CA ARG A 26 0.25 -0.30 -6.51
C ARG A 26 -0.64 0.47 -5.53
N PHE A 27 -0.10 1.49 -4.87
CA PHE A 27 -0.88 2.36 -4.01
C PHE A 27 -1.95 3.10 -4.81
N ASP A 28 -1.57 3.73 -5.92
CA ASP A 28 -2.46 4.53 -6.75
C ASP A 28 -3.57 3.67 -7.40
N ALA A 29 -3.30 2.38 -7.64
CA ALA A 29 -4.28 1.39 -8.12
C ALA A 29 -5.28 0.91 -7.03
N GLY A 30 -5.10 1.31 -5.77
CA GLY A 30 -5.93 0.89 -4.65
C GLY A 30 -5.58 -0.49 -4.07
N LEU A 31 -4.37 -0.98 -4.35
CA LEU A 31 -3.95 -2.35 -4.04
C LEU A 31 -2.97 -2.42 -2.85
N ALA A 32 -2.77 -1.31 -2.14
CA ALA A 32 -1.94 -1.21 -0.94
C ALA A 32 -2.66 -1.76 0.29
N TRP A 33 -3.89 -1.29 0.52
CA TRP A 33 -4.81 -1.77 1.54
C TRP A 33 -6.21 -1.78 0.93
N VAL A 34 -6.66 -2.89 0.35
CA VAL A 34 -7.91 -2.91 -0.43
C VAL A 34 -9.15 -2.45 0.35
N HIS A 35 -9.10 -2.50 1.67
CA HIS A 35 -10.16 -2.07 2.60
C HIS A 35 -10.08 -0.61 3.03
N TYR A 36 -9.07 0.13 2.59
CA TYR A 36 -9.03 1.58 2.74
C TYR A 36 -9.91 2.24 1.65
N PRO A 37 -10.27 3.52 1.82
CA PRO A 37 -11.03 4.25 0.81
C PRO A 37 -10.33 4.35 -0.53
N GLU A 38 -11.11 4.47 -1.61
CA GLU A 38 -10.57 4.80 -2.93
C GLU A 38 -9.80 6.13 -2.90
N GLY A 39 -8.63 6.15 -3.54
CA GLY A 39 -7.69 7.29 -3.50
C GLY A 39 -6.75 7.33 -2.29
N LEU A 40 -6.96 6.48 -1.26
CA LEU A 40 -6.07 6.36 -0.09
C LEU A 40 -5.36 4.99 -0.03
N GLY A 41 -5.06 4.42 -1.19
CA GLY A 41 -4.40 3.12 -1.30
C GLY A 41 -5.34 1.91 -1.28
N GLY A 42 -6.65 2.15 -1.24
CA GLY A 42 -7.66 1.09 -1.20
C GLY A 42 -8.77 1.22 -2.24
N LEU A 43 -9.82 0.41 -2.07
CA LEU A 43 -10.95 0.24 -2.99
C LEU A 43 -12.29 0.13 -2.23
N ASP A 44 -12.34 0.46 -0.94
CA ASP A 44 -13.47 0.21 -0.04
C ASP A 44 -13.96 -1.25 -0.07
N ALA A 45 -13.04 -2.19 -0.29
CA ALA A 45 -13.34 -3.60 -0.47
C ALA A 45 -13.16 -4.41 0.83
N PRO A 46 -13.79 -5.60 0.96
CA PRO A 46 -13.57 -6.47 2.11
C PRO A 46 -12.08 -6.77 2.34
N ARG A 47 -11.61 -6.63 3.59
CA ARG A 47 -10.20 -6.89 3.96
C ARG A 47 -9.71 -8.28 3.54
N SER A 48 -10.60 -9.27 3.54
CA SER A 48 -10.30 -10.65 3.10
C SER A 48 -9.78 -10.73 1.66
N LEU A 49 -10.08 -9.75 0.80
CA LEU A 49 -9.59 -9.70 -0.57
C LEU A 49 -8.12 -9.30 -0.70
N GLN A 50 -7.49 -8.81 0.38
CA GLN A 50 -6.06 -8.45 0.36
C GLN A 50 -5.20 -9.67 0.02
N GLN A 51 -5.53 -10.85 0.56
CA GLN A 51 -4.81 -12.10 0.29
C GLN A 51 -4.82 -12.47 -1.20
N VAL A 52 -5.88 -12.13 -1.94
CA VAL A 52 -5.96 -12.37 -3.38
C VAL A 52 -4.97 -11.47 -4.13
N VAL A 53 -4.86 -10.20 -3.74
CA VAL A 53 -3.89 -9.27 -4.33
C VAL A 53 -2.47 -9.73 -4.04
N ASP A 54 -2.18 -10.05 -2.78
CA ASP A 54 -0.83 -10.43 -2.37
C ASP A 54 -0.38 -11.73 -3.03
N ALA A 55 -1.27 -12.72 -3.19
CA ALA A 55 -0.96 -13.98 -3.87
C ALA A 55 -0.63 -13.78 -5.37
N GLU A 56 -1.40 -12.96 -6.08
CA GLU A 56 -1.18 -12.68 -7.50
C GLU A 56 0.13 -11.89 -7.72
N LEU A 57 0.43 -10.94 -6.83
CA LEU A 57 1.68 -10.17 -6.88
C LEU A 57 2.90 -11.04 -6.56
N ALA A 58 2.80 -11.91 -5.54
CA ALA A 58 3.86 -12.85 -5.20
C ALA A 58 4.13 -13.84 -6.35
N ALA A 59 3.09 -14.35 -7.01
CA ALA A 59 3.22 -15.23 -8.16
C ALA A 59 3.91 -14.57 -9.37
N ALA A 60 3.94 -13.24 -9.42
CA ALA A 60 4.61 -12.45 -10.46
C ALA A 60 5.99 -11.91 -10.03
N ASP A 61 6.52 -12.38 -8.90
CA ASP A 61 7.77 -11.88 -8.29
C ASP A 61 7.77 -10.35 -8.11
N ALA A 62 6.60 -9.78 -7.84
CA ALA A 62 6.46 -8.34 -7.65
C ALA A 62 7.13 -7.89 -6.35
N PRO A 63 7.78 -6.71 -6.33
CA PRO A 63 8.43 -6.23 -5.12
C PRO A 63 7.40 -5.85 -4.04
N ASP A 64 7.80 -6.00 -2.78
CA ASP A 64 7.03 -5.56 -1.61
C ASP A 64 7.57 -4.24 -1.03
N ASN A 65 6.84 -3.70 -0.04
CA ASN A 65 7.21 -2.50 0.69
C ASN A 65 8.08 -2.76 1.92
N ASP A 66 8.66 -3.96 2.05
CA ASP A 66 9.42 -4.41 3.22
C ASP A 66 8.67 -4.15 4.55
N PRO A 67 7.52 -4.80 4.78
CA PRO A 67 6.65 -4.51 5.92
C PRO A 67 7.33 -4.73 7.28
N ARG A 68 8.40 -5.53 7.33
CA ARG A 68 9.21 -5.77 8.53
C ARG A 68 10.00 -4.52 8.94
N ARG A 69 10.43 -3.71 7.98
CA ARG A 69 11.16 -2.46 8.22
C ARG A 69 10.24 -1.30 8.61
N ILE A 70 9.03 -1.26 8.08
CA ILE A 70 8.07 -0.14 8.26
C ILE A 70 6.85 -0.52 9.11
N GLY A 71 6.97 -1.54 9.96
CA GLY A 71 5.86 -2.10 10.74
C GLY A 71 5.14 -1.11 11.64
N ILE A 72 5.86 -0.15 12.25
CA ILE A 72 5.25 0.92 13.07
C ILE A 72 4.35 1.82 12.22
N GLY A 73 4.81 2.17 11.01
CA GLY A 73 4.04 2.94 10.05
C GLY A 73 2.77 2.20 9.66
N LEU A 74 2.91 0.97 9.17
CA LEU A 74 1.79 0.17 8.65
C LEU A 74 0.78 -0.23 9.74
N GLY A 75 1.28 -0.65 10.91
CA GLY A 75 0.47 -1.24 11.97
C GLY A 75 -0.14 -0.23 12.94
N MET A 76 0.41 0.98 13.05
CA MET A 76 -0.05 1.98 14.02
C MET A 76 -0.33 3.35 13.42
N ALA A 77 0.62 3.93 12.69
CA ALA A 77 0.45 5.29 12.17
C ALA A 77 -0.63 5.35 11.07
N ALA A 78 -0.60 4.45 10.08
CA ALA A 78 -1.57 4.39 8.99
C ALA A 78 -3.04 4.27 9.47
N PRO A 79 -3.42 3.30 10.33
CA PRO A 79 -4.81 3.21 10.80
C PRO A 79 -5.21 4.41 11.68
N THR A 80 -4.28 4.99 12.43
CA THR A 80 -4.55 6.21 13.24
C THR A 80 -4.83 7.41 12.34
N ILE A 81 -3.98 7.63 11.32
CA ILE A 81 -4.16 8.70 10.34
C ILE A 81 -5.46 8.50 9.55
N LEU A 82 -5.80 7.26 9.18
CA LEU A 82 -7.05 6.97 8.49
C LEU A 82 -8.27 7.29 9.38
N GLY A 83 -8.24 6.88 10.66
CA GLY A 83 -9.38 7.04 11.56
C GLY A 83 -9.59 8.47 12.06
N PHE A 84 -8.50 9.22 12.29
CA PHE A 84 -8.54 10.49 13.01
C PHE A 84 -7.91 11.67 12.26
N GLY A 85 -7.18 11.41 11.18
CA GLY A 85 -6.54 12.45 10.40
C GLY A 85 -7.52 13.28 9.58
N THR A 86 -7.12 14.51 9.26
CA THR A 86 -7.78 15.31 8.23
C THR A 86 -7.54 14.70 6.85
N ASP A 87 -8.35 15.08 5.85
CA ASP A 87 -8.15 14.60 4.47
C ASP A 87 -6.78 15.00 3.92
N GLU A 88 -6.27 16.16 4.32
CA GLU A 88 -4.92 16.63 3.99
C GLU A 88 -3.86 15.70 4.60
N GLN A 89 -4.00 15.34 5.88
CA GLN A 89 -3.07 14.42 6.54
C GLN A 89 -3.10 13.03 5.90
N LYS A 90 -4.28 12.50 5.57
CA LYS A 90 -4.42 11.21 4.88
C LYS A 90 -3.69 11.21 3.54
N ARG A 91 -3.91 12.25 2.72
CA ARG A 91 -3.27 12.40 1.39
C ARG A 91 -1.76 12.58 1.50
N ARG A 92 -1.28 13.35 2.49
CA ARG A 92 0.15 13.62 2.70
C ARG A 92 0.93 12.39 3.20
N PHE A 93 0.37 11.62 4.14
CA PHE A 93 1.15 10.65 4.89
C PHE A 93 0.95 9.20 4.45
N LEU A 94 -0.25 8.79 4.00
CA LEU A 94 -0.52 7.37 3.77
C LEU A 94 0.34 6.77 2.66
N ARG A 95 0.56 7.51 1.56
CA ARG A 95 1.35 7.02 0.42
C ARG A 95 2.85 6.92 0.73
N PRO A 96 3.54 7.98 1.21
CA PRO A 96 4.97 7.87 1.55
C PRO A 96 5.25 6.84 2.65
N LEU A 97 4.35 6.74 3.64
CA LEU A 97 4.42 5.73 4.69
C LEU A 97 4.32 4.31 4.11
N TRP A 98 3.33 4.04 3.25
CA TRP A 98 3.13 2.70 2.71
C TRP A 98 4.22 2.27 1.73
N VAL A 99 4.74 3.20 0.92
CA VAL A 99 5.86 2.95 -0.02
C VAL A 99 7.18 2.72 0.74
N GLY A 100 7.27 3.17 1.99
CA GLY A 100 8.47 3.08 2.82
C GLY A 100 9.49 4.19 2.56
N GLU A 101 9.03 5.33 2.03
CA GLU A 101 9.84 6.56 1.91
C GLU A 101 10.04 7.23 3.28
N GLU A 102 9.11 7.01 4.21
CA GLU A 102 9.18 7.49 5.59
C GLU A 102 9.18 6.29 6.57
N VAL A 103 10.19 6.23 7.44
CA VAL A 103 10.26 5.22 8.52
C VAL A 103 9.78 5.86 9.81
N TRP A 104 8.77 5.25 10.43
CA TRP A 104 8.11 5.78 11.62
C TRP A 104 8.60 5.08 12.88
N CYS A 105 8.62 5.82 13.99
CA CYS A 105 8.85 5.29 15.33
C CYS A 105 7.69 5.68 16.25
N GLN A 106 7.59 4.99 17.38
CA GLN A 106 6.61 5.27 18.43
C GLN A 106 7.35 5.70 19.68
N LEU A 107 7.00 6.88 20.20
CA LEU A 107 7.66 7.49 21.36
C LEU A 107 6.75 7.35 22.58
N PHE A 108 6.77 6.18 23.22
CA PHE A 108 6.21 5.99 24.55
C PHE A 108 7.33 6.02 25.59
N SER A 109 7.05 6.64 26.74
CA SER A 109 7.90 6.61 27.94
C SER A 109 7.39 5.60 28.94
#